data_AF-A0A6V6YS50-F1
#
_entry.id   AF-A0A6V6YS50-F1
#
_cell.length_a   1.000
_cell.length_b   1.000
_cell.length_c   1.000
_cell.angle_alpha   90.00
_cell.angle_beta   90.00
_cell.angle_gamma   90.00
#
_symmetry.space_group_name_H-M   'P 1'
#
loop_
_entity.id
_entity.type
_entity.pdbx_description
1 polymer ?
#
loop_
_entity_poly.entity_id
_entity_poly.type
_entity_poly.pdbx_seq_one_letter_code
_entity_poly.pdbx_strand_id
1 'polypeptide(L)'
;MLNRYKTHQKILTHLKDEYKKHNQENLDLYAFNSEKIAAKVNFTITKVEAALYELKELNLVDFRKDGEKFKISDSGIAKEKTNFYREKQYDYVVARLKDLALFTTSILAIFSFMITIYKISSDNFESKELKKRINYLELKLEKQKSINKTGK
;
A
#
# COMPACT_ATOMS: atom_id res chain seq x y z
N MET A 1 14.07 -11.43 4.72
CA MET A 1 12.68 -10.98 5.02
C MET A 1 12.67 -10.25 6.34
N LEU A 2 12.20 -8.99 6.39
CA LEU A 2 11.99 -8.27 7.65
C LEU A 2 10.74 -8.87 8.33
N ASN A 3 10.89 -9.49 9.50
CA ASN A 3 9.74 -10.00 10.26
C ASN A 3 9.05 -8.83 10.98
N ARG A 4 8.02 -8.25 10.34
CA ARG A 4 7.23 -7.12 10.87
C ARG A 4 6.70 -7.42 12.29
N TYR A 5 6.30 -8.66 12.53
CA TYR A 5 5.66 -9.09 13.77
C TYR A 5 6.65 -9.61 14.83
N LYS A 6 7.97 -9.41 14.65
CA LYS A 6 8.98 -9.85 15.63
C LYS A 6 8.74 -9.28 17.03
N THR A 7 8.34 -8.02 17.14
CA THR A 7 8.02 -7.39 18.43
C THR A 7 6.74 -7.95 19.03
N HIS A 8 5.69 -8.12 18.22
CA HIS A 8 4.41 -8.71 18.61
C HIS A 8 4.56 -10.10 19.21
N GLN A 9 5.36 -10.95 18.55
CA GLN A 9 5.64 -12.30 19.01
C GLN A 9 6.37 -12.30 20.36
N LYS A 10 7.42 -11.49 20.51
CA LYS A 10 8.14 -11.36 21.79
C LYS A 10 7.24 -10.88 22.94
N ILE A 11 6.36 -9.92 22.67
CA ILE A 11 5.40 -9.42 23.66
C ILE A 11 4.44 -10.54 24.08
N LEU A 12 3.83 -11.25 23.13
CA LEU A 12 2.92 -12.35 23.46
C LEU A 12 3.62 -13.48 24.21
N THR A 13 4.84 -13.86 23.81
CA THR A 13 5.61 -14.89 24.53
C THR A 13 5.83 -14.47 25.98
N HIS A 14 6.26 -13.22 26.22
CA HIS A 14 6.44 -12.71 27.58
C HIS A 14 5.14 -12.73 28.40
N LEU A 15 4.05 -12.18 27.86
CA LEU A 15 2.77 -12.14 28.56
C LEU A 15 2.21 -13.54 28.85
N LYS A 16 2.40 -14.49 27.93
CA LYS A 16 2.01 -15.90 28.11
C LYS A 16 2.81 -16.58 29.22
N ASP A 17 4.12 -16.34 29.27
CA ASP A 17 4.97 -16.92 30.30
C ASP A 17 4.59 -16.40 31.68
N GLU A 18 4.31 -15.11 31.82
CA GLU A 18 3.83 -14.52 33.09
C GLU A 18 2.43 -15.03 33.47
N TYR A 19 1.52 -15.13 32.49
CA TYR A 19 0.19 -15.70 32.71
C TYR A 19 0.23 -17.14 33.20
N LYS A 20 1.16 -17.96 32.70
CA LYS A 20 1.31 -19.36 33.14
C LYS A 20 1.92 -19.51 34.53
N LYS A 21 2.74 -18.56 34.97
CA LYS A 21 3.39 -18.60 36.29
C LYS A 21 2.43 -18.26 37.42
N HIS A 22 1.48 -17.38 37.16
CA HIS A 22 0.54 -16.88 38.15
C HIS A 22 -0.85 -17.40 37.79
N ASN A 23 -1.25 -18.53 38.38
CA ASN A 23 -2.61 -19.07 38.28
C ASN A 23 -3.63 -17.92 38.31
N GLN A 24 -4.59 -17.96 37.38
CA GLN A 24 -5.45 -16.86 36.88
C GLN A 24 -6.13 -15.95 37.92
N GLU A 25 -6.05 -16.31 39.20
CA GLU A 25 -6.69 -15.72 40.37
C GLU A 25 -6.23 -14.28 40.67
N ASN A 26 -4.98 -13.91 40.35
CA ASN A 26 -4.49 -12.55 40.60
C ASN A 26 -3.99 -11.84 39.33
N LEU A 27 -4.90 -11.06 38.75
CA LEU A 27 -4.73 -10.29 37.53
C LEU A 27 -3.56 -9.31 37.55
N ASP A 28 -3.25 -8.73 38.72
CA ASP A 28 -2.17 -7.75 38.83
C ASP A 28 -0.78 -8.37 38.69
N LEU A 29 -0.68 -9.70 38.83
CA LEU A 29 0.58 -10.44 38.69
C LEU A 29 0.92 -10.74 37.23
N TYR A 30 -0.06 -10.70 36.31
CA TYR A 30 0.16 -11.03 34.89
C TYR A 30 -0.33 -9.96 33.91
N ALA A 31 -0.83 -8.82 34.41
CA ALA A 31 -1.16 -7.65 33.61
C ALA A 31 -0.10 -6.56 33.81
N PHE A 32 0.42 -6.03 32.70
CA PHE A 32 1.56 -5.10 32.72
C PHE A 32 1.30 -3.86 31.86
N ASN A 33 1.85 -2.73 32.27
CA ASN A 33 1.87 -1.52 31.44
C ASN A 33 2.95 -1.63 30.34
N SER A 34 2.91 -0.72 29.37
CA SER A 34 3.85 -0.68 28.25
C SER A 34 5.31 -0.58 28.68
N GLU A 35 5.60 0.21 29.73
CA GLU A 35 6.95 0.40 30.28
C GLU A 35 7.55 -0.90 30.82
N LYS A 36 6.82 -1.63 31.66
CA LYS A 36 7.29 -2.91 32.22
C LYS A 36 7.52 -3.95 31.13
N ILE A 37 6.64 -4.00 30.13
CA ILE A 37 6.80 -4.90 28.98
C ILE A 37 8.04 -4.50 28.19
N ALA A 38 8.22 -3.22 27.86
CA ALA A 38 9.35 -2.70 27.10
C ALA A 38 10.70 -3.05 27.73
N ALA A 39 10.81 -2.91 29.06
CA ALA A 39 11.99 -3.29 29.82
C ALA A 39 12.31 -4.80 29.71
N LYS A 40 11.28 -5.66 29.62
CA LYS A 40 11.46 -7.11 29.51
C LYS A 40 11.76 -7.58 28.09
N VAL A 41 11.10 -7.01 27.08
CA VAL A 41 11.28 -7.45 25.67
C VAL A 41 12.46 -6.78 24.97
N ASN A 42 13.10 -5.79 25.62
CA ASN A 42 14.21 -5.00 25.13
C ASN A 42 13.88 -4.26 23.81
N PHE A 43 12.80 -3.49 23.84
CA PHE A 43 12.39 -2.58 22.77
C PHE A 43 12.02 -1.22 23.37
N THR A 44 11.99 -0.17 22.54
CA THR A 44 11.53 1.16 22.97
C THR A 44 10.04 1.13 23.36
N ILE A 45 9.68 1.93 24.36
CA ILE A 45 8.29 2.02 24.87
C ILE A 45 7.33 2.33 23.73
N THR A 46 7.64 3.33 22.89
CA THR A 46 6.82 3.71 21.73
C THR A 46 6.55 2.54 20.78
N LYS A 47 7.55 1.68 20.55
CA LYS A 47 7.41 0.52 19.66
C LYS A 47 6.58 -0.58 20.31
N VAL A 48 6.72 -0.75 21.63
CA VAL A 48 5.93 -1.70 22.40
C VAL A 48 4.47 -1.26 22.48
N GLU A 49 4.20 0.02 22.72
CA GLU A 49 2.84 0.57 22.74
C GLU A 49 2.13 0.38 21.40
N ALA A 50 2.76 0.79 20.30
CA ALA A 50 2.20 0.59 18.97
C ALA A 50 1.85 -0.89 18.72
N ALA A 51 2.77 -1.80 19.07
CA ALA A 51 2.53 -3.23 18.93
C ALA A 51 1.42 -3.75 19.87
N LEU A 52 1.29 -3.24 21.10
CA LEU A 52 0.24 -3.63 22.03
C LEU A 52 -1.15 -3.21 21.55
N TYR A 53 -1.26 -2.02 20.95
CA TYR A 53 -2.52 -1.57 20.33
C TYR A 53 -2.87 -2.40 19.09
N GLU A 54 -1.90 -2.71 18.22
CA GLU A 54 -2.12 -3.64 17.10
C GLU A 54 -2.55 -5.03 17.61
N LEU A 55 -1.91 -5.56 18.66
CA LEU A 55 -2.30 -6.83 19.28
C LEU A 55 -3.73 -6.81 19.85
N LYS A 56 -4.15 -5.67 20.41
CA LYS A 56 -5.49 -5.46 20.95
C LYS A 56 -6.53 -5.49 19.83
N GLU A 57 -6.27 -4.79 18.72
CA GLU A 57 -7.15 -4.82 17.54
C GLU A 57 -7.31 -6.23 16.95
N LEU A 58 -6.27 -7.06 17.08
CA LEU A 58 -6.28 -8.47 16.67
C LEU A 58 -6.92 -9.42 17.70
N ASN A 59 -7.47 -8.90 18.81
CA ASN A 59 -8.03 -9.66 19.93
C ASN A 59 -7.04 -10.67 20.56
N LEU A 60 -5.75 -10.32 20.61
CA LEU A 60 -4.69 -11.17 21.19
C LEU A 60 -4.29 -10.73 22.60
N VAL A 61 -4.61 -9.49 22.97
CA VAL A 61 -4.42 -8.94 24.30
C VAL A 61 -5.66 -8.15 24.71
N ASP A 62 -5.96 -8.14 26.00
CA ASP A 62 -7.01 -7.30 26.58
C ASP A 62 -6.37 -6.07 27.24
N PHE A 63 -6.98 -4.91 27.04
CA PHE A 63 -6.56 -3.65 27.65
C PHE A 63 -7.51 -3.25 28.77
N ARG A 64 -6.97 -2.95 29.94
CA ARG A 64 -7.72 -2.36 31.05
C ARG A 64 -7.36 -0.89 31.18
N LYS A 65 -8.41 -0.06 31.17
CA LYS A 65 -8.29 1.39 31.40
C LYS A 65 -7.82 1.69 32.83
N ASP A 66 -8.21 0.86 33.79
CA ASP A 66 -7.74 0.99 35.17
C ASP A 66 -6.27 0.53 35.27
N GLY A 67 -5.38 1.51 35.41
CA GLY A 67 -3.92 1.31 35.48
C GLY A 67 -3.21 1.08 34.14
N GLU A 68 -3.89 1.27 33.00
CA GLU A 68 -3.35 1.14 31.63
C GLU A 68 -2.54 -0.16 31.40
N LYS A 69 -3.12 -1.28 31.82
CA LYS A 69 -2.47 -2.58 31.77
C LYS A 69 -2.97 -3.44 30.62
N PHE A 70 -2.06 -4.22 30.06
CA PHE A 70 -2.31 -5.23 29.05
C PHE A 70 -2.15 -6.63 29.65
N LYS A 71 -3.07 -7.52 29.33
CA LYS A 71 -2.96 -8.96 29.60
C LYS A 71 -3.13 -9.74 28.31
N ILE A 72 -2.56 -10.94 28.22
CA ILE A 72 -2.81 -11.82 27.09
C ILE A 72 -4.25 -12.37 27.14
N SER A 73 -4.90 -12.49 25.97
CA SER A 73 -6.20 -13.16 25.83
C SER A 73 -6.01 -14.65 25.54
N ASP A 74 -7.05 -15.46 25.72
CA ASP A 74 -7.00 -16.90 25.38
C ASP A 74 -6.67 -17.13 23.89
N SER A 75 -7.20 -16.26 23.02
CA SER A 75 -6.86 -16.23 21.59
C SER A 75 -5.37 -15.91 21.37
N GLY A 76 -4.80 -14.98 22.14
CA GLY A 76 -3.38 -14.68 22.14
C GLY A 76 -2.52 -15.89 22.54
N ILE A 77 -2.91 -16.61 23.60
CA ILE A 77 -2.22 -17.80 24.08
C ILE A 77 -2.20 -18.90 23.00
N ALA A 78 -3.35 -19.13 22.35
CA ALA A 78 -3.52 -20.12 21.30
C ALA A 78 -2.71 -19.78 20.05
N LYS A 79 -2.66 -18.51 19.65
CA LYS A 79 -2.07 -18.06 18.37
C LYS A 79 -0.58 -17.74 18.44
N GLU A 80 0.02 -17.60 19.63
CA GLU A 80 1.42 -17.17 19.84
C GLU A 80 2.47 -17.93 19.01
N LYS A 81 2.32 -19.25 18.79
CA LYS A 81 3.24 -20.08 17.99
C LYS A 81 2.64 -20.61 16.68
N THR A 82 1.45 -20.16 16.32
CA THR A 82 0.79 -20.60 15.09
C THR A 82 1.30 -19.82 13.88
N ASN A 83 0.94 -20.29 12.68
CA ASN A 83 1.21 -19.56 11.43
C ASN A 83 0.46 -18.23 11.32
N PHE A 84 -0.34 -17.83 12.32
CA PHE A 84 -1.11 -16.59 12.35
C PHE A 84 -0.32 -15.35 11.92
N TYR A 85 0.89 -15.14 12.45
CA TYR A 85 1.70 -13.98 12.08
C TYR A 85 2.28 -14.06 10.66
N ARG A 86 2.52 -15.28 10.17
CA ARG A 86 2.95 -15.51 8.79
C ARG A 86 1.80 -15.22 7.83
N GLU A 87 0.58 -15.65 8.16
CA GLU A 87 -0.64 -15.33 7.41
C GLU A 87 -0.92 -13.83 7.41
N LYS A 88 -0.86 -13.17 8.57
CA LYS A 88 -1.03 -11.71 8.63
C LYS A 88 0.02 -10.93 7.86
N GLN A 89 1.27 -11.41 7.86
CA GLN A 89 2.31 -10.83 7.03
C GLN A 89 2.01 -11.02 5.53
N TYR A 90 1.47 -12.17 5.14
CA TYR A 90 1.05 -12.43 3.77
C TYR A 90 -0.11 -11.52 3.36
N ASP A 91 -1.18 -11.42 4.17
CA ASP A 91 -2.33 -10.55 3.93
C ASP A 91 -1.89 -9.10 3.69
N TYR A 92 -0.97 -8.60 4.52
CA TYR A 92 -0.44 -7.25 4.37
C TYR A 92 0.34 -7.05 3.07
N VAL A 93 1.17 -8.02 2.68
CA VAL A 93 1.92 -7.96 1.42
C VAL A 93 0.96 -7.98 0.22
N VAL A 94 -0.06 -8.85 0.25
CA VAL A 94 -1.08 -8.94 -0.80
C VAL A 94 -1.85 -7.63 -0.93
N ALA A 95 -2.31 -7.06 0.18
CA ALA A 95 -3.02 -5.78 0.17
C ALA A 95 -2.14 -4.66 -0.46
N ARG A 96 -0.88 -4.56 -0.03
CA ARG A 96 0.05 -3.56 -0.57
C ARG A 96 0.34 -3.75 -2.06
N LEU A 97 0.46 -4.99 -2.52
CA LEU A 97 0.64 -5.30 -3.95
C LEU A 97 -0.61 -4.93 -4.75
N LYS A 98 -1.80 -5.17 -4.21
CA LYS A 98 -3.06 -4.76 -4.83
C LYS A 98 -3.16 -3.24 -4.97
N ASP A 99 -2.81 -2.50 -3.92
CA ASP A 99 -2.79 -1.03 -3.96
C ASP A 99 -1.78 -0.50 -4.98
N LEU A 100 -0.59 -1.12 -5.03
CA LEU A 100 0.44 -0.77 -6.02
C LEU A 100 -0.04 -1.05 -7.44
N ALA A 101 -0.72 -2.18 -7.68
CA ALA A 101 -1.29 -2.50 -8.99
C ALA A 101 -2.39 -1.51 -9.41
N LEU A 102 -3.25 -1.09 -8.47
CA LEU A 102 -4.25 -0.06 -8.74
C LEU A 102 -3.61 1.29 -9.10
N PHE A 103 -2.53 1.66 -8.41
CA PHE A 103 -1.79 2.87 -8.71
C PHE A 103 -1.11 2.81 -10.08
N THR A 104 -0.41 1.71 -10.40
CA THR A 104 0.30 1.56 -11.67
C THR A 104 -0.66 1.51 -12.86
N THR A 105 -1.80 0.82 -12.73
CA THR A 105 -2.84 0.79 -13.77
C THR A 105 -3.41 2.19 -14.05
N SER A 106 -3.60 2.99 -13.00
CA SER A 106 -4.06 4.38 -13.13
C SER A 106 -3.05 5.24 -13.89
N ILE A 107 -1.76 5.11 -13.57
CA ILE A 107 -0.68 5.81 -14.28
C ILE A 107 -0.59 5.37 -15.74
N LEU A 108 -0.64 4.06 -16.01
CA LEU A 108 -0.64 3.49 -17.36
C LEU A 108 -1.82 4.01 -18.19
N ALA A 109 -3.00 4.16 -17.58
CA ALA A 109 -4.16 4.73 -18.25
C ALA A 109 -3.93 6.20 -18.66
N ILE A 110 -3.35 7.01 -17.76
CA ILE A 110 -3.00 8.40 -18.06
C ILE A 110 -1.98 8.48 -19.21
N PHE A 111 -0.93 7.66 -19.17
CA PHE A 111 0.06 7.64 -20.26
C PHE A 111 -0.57 7.19 -21.58
N SER A 112 -1.42 6.17 -21.56
CA SER A 112 -2.11 5.68 -22.75
C SER A 112 -3.01 6.77 -23.37
N PHE A 113 -3.71 7.53 -22.53
CA PHE A 113 -4.52 8.67 -22.95
C PHE A 113 -3.67 9.78 -23.58
N MET A 114 -2.55 10.15 -22.96
CA MET A 114 -1.63 11.16 -23.49
C MET A 114 -1.02 10.74 -24.83
N ILE A 115 -0.60 9.48 -24.97
CA ILE A 115 -0.10 8.91 -26.24
C ILE A 115 -1.19 8.97 -27.31
N THR A 116 -2.43 8.62 -26.96
CA THR A 116 -3.57 8.63 -27.88
C THR A 116 -3.87 10.05 -28.37
N ILE A 117 -3.93 11.04 -27.47
CA ILE A 117 -4.12 12.45 -27.83
C ILE A 117 -2.99 12.94 -28.72
N TYR A 118 -1.73 12.63 -28.36
CA TYR A 118 -0.58 13.04 -29.15
C TYR A 118 -0.66 12.49 -30.58
N LYS A 119 -1.00 11.21 -30.74
CA LYS A 119 -1.17 10.58 -32.06
C LYS A 119 -2.29 11.24 -32.87
N ILE A 120 -3.47 11.43 -32.26
CA ILE A 120 -4.59 12.12 -32.92
C ILE A 120 -4.20 13.55 -33.35
N SER A 121 -3.46 14.27 -32.51
CA SER A 121 -2.98 15.63 -32.84
C SER A 121 -1.98 15.62 -33.99
N SER A 122 -1.03 14.68 -33.98
CA SER A 122 -0.03 14.50 -35.05
C SER A 122 -0.68 14.17 -36.39
N ASP A 123 -1.60 13.21 -36.41
CA ASP A 123 -2.33 12.80 -37.62
C ASP A 123 -3.15 13.98 -38.21
N ASN A 124 -3.74 14.80 -37.35
CA ASN A 124 -4.47 16.01 -37.76
C ASN A 124 -3.54 17.12 -38.30
N PHE A 125 -2.33 17.24 -37.75
CA PHE A 125 -1.33 18.19 -38.23
C PHE A 125 -0.86 17.81 -39.63
N GLU A 126 -0.47 16.55 -39.84
CA GLU A 126 -0.05 16.03 -41.16
C GLU A 126 -1.15 16.19 -42.21
N SER A 127 -2.41 15.87 -41.86
CA SER A 127 -3.57 16.04 -42.75
C SER A 127 -3.79 17.51 -43.16
N LYS A 128 -3.62 18.45 -42.23
CA LYS A 128 -3.72 19.90 -42.53
C LYS A 128 -2.58 20.36 -43.43
N GLU A 129 -1.37 19.86 -43.22
CA GLU A 129 -0.20 20.20 -44.05
C GLU A 129 -0.34 19.65 -45.48
N LEU A 130 -0.78 18.39 -45.62
CA LEU A 130 -1.08 17.76 -46.91
C LEU A 130 -2.16 18.54 -47.67
N LYS A 131 -3.26 18.93 -47.02
CA LYS A 131 -4.31 19.75 -47.64
C LYS A 131 -3.79 21.10 -48.14
N LYS A 132 -2.95 21.79 -47.36
CA LYS A 132 -2.31 23.04 -47.79
C LYS A 132 -1.45 22.85 -49.04
N ARG A 133 -0.71 21.74 -49.09
CA ARG A 133 0.17 21.42 -50.23
C ARG A 133 -0.62 21.05 -51.49
N ILE A 134 -1.71 20.30 -51.35
CA ILE A 134 -2.63 19.99 -52.45
C ILE A 134 -3.22 21.29 -53.03
N ASN A 135 -3.80 22.16 -52.20
CA ASN A 135 -4.39 23.43 -52.66
C ASN A 135 -3.35 24.32 -53.37
N TYR A 136 -2.13 24.39 -52.86
CA TYR A 136 -1.05 25.14 -53.52
C TYR A 136 -0.71 24.57 -54.90
N LEU A 137 -0.63 23.24 -55.03
CA LEU A 137 -0.35 22.58 -56.30
C LEU A 137 -1.48 22.79 -57.30
N GLU A 138 -2.74 22.71 -56.86
CA GLU A 138 -3.92 22.98 -57.69
C GLU A 138 -3.89 24.41 -58.25
N LEU A 139 -3.66 25.42 -57.39
CA LEU A 139 -3.52 26.82 -57.81
C LEU A 139 -2.38 27.02 -58.83
N LYS A 140 -1.24 26.35 -58.61
CA LYS A 140 -0.10 26.41 -59.54
C LYS A 140 -0.44 25.81 -60.90
N LEU A 141 -1.20 24.72 -60.90
CA LEU A 141 -1.59 23.99 -62.10
C LEU A 141 -2.65 24.75 -62.91
N GLU A 142 -3.61 25.40 -62.25
CA GLU A 142 -4.56 26.32 -62.88
C GLU A 142 -3.85 27.52 -63.51
N LYS A 143 -2.87 28.11 -62.81
CA LYS A 143 -2.05 29.20 -63.35
C LYS A 143 -1.27 28.79 -64.59
N GLN A 144 -0.72 27.57 -64.63
CA GLN A 144 -0.05 27.06 -65.84
C GLN A 144 -1.03 26.83 -66.99
N LYS A 145 -2.23 26.31 -66.70
CA LYS A 145 -3.29 26.11 -67.70
C LYS A 145 -3.79 27.44 -68.29
N SER A 146 -3.90 28.50 -67.47
CA SER A 146 -4.31 29.83 -67.97
C SER A 146 -3.23 30.46 -68.85
N ILE A 147 -1.95 30.36 -68.46
CA ILE A 147 -0.81 30.82 -69.27
C ILE A 147 -0.79 30.13 -70.65
N ASN A 148 -1.01 28.81 -70.69
CA ASN A 148 -1.06 28.05 -71.94
C ASN A 148 -2.30 28.34 -72.81
N LYS A 149 -3.38 28.90 -72.24
CA LYS A 149 -4.57 29.32 -73.00
C LYS A 149 -4.39 30.70 -73.65
N THR A 150 -3.57 31.57 -73.07
CA THR A 150 -3.26 32.92 -73.59
C THR A 150 -2.08 32.96 -74.56
N GLY A 151 -1.37 31.85 -74.76
CA GLY A 151 -0.23 31.73 -75.68
C GLY A 151 -0.53 31.08 -77.03
N LYS A 152 -1.80 31.03 -77.45
CA LYS A 152 -2.24 30.56 -78.78
C LYS A 152 -2.86 31.70 -79.57
#